data_AF-A0AAD0RNB6-F1
#
_entry.id   AF-A0AAD0RNB6-F1
#
_cell.length_a   1.000
_cell.length_b   1.000
_cell.length_c   1.000
_cell.angle_alpha   90.00
_cell.angle_beta   90.00
_cell.angle_gamma   90.00
#
_symmetry.space_group_name_H-M   'P 1'
#
loop_
_entity.id
_entity.type
_entity.pdbx_description
1 polymer ?
#
loop_
_entity_poly.entity_id
_entity_poly.type
_entity_poly.pdbx_seq_one_letter_code
_entity_poly.pdbx_strand_id
1 'polypeptide(L)'
;MIKPTFLTLILTLSLAACGGAKERSVPDLKEVEAKLAFNCVYEKDHLPALSPEAEQLYRYARWLQKNQIEKEDPLRFPEMERYYRIATAHGHYKANLELRDMIGRGTARSDDPVKETLDLTQELIDRGIPGGYYDMGRYLKAGYGVKQDEELANRYYRKAADLGNPDAQYLVGDKLTGLTISQPVPFAIGTQMLKCAGEQGHGKAAKEYAYLIAGKNNEESVKFFQLATKWGDEAAPYKLQKGFGPIADSNQERFGLGLKQDDERSRRYKIISDVLSDYSYAHPKVPELDEIVPLPPAALPAWDGKLKWLEAFKANVPPEKPSEALMSQMAAAKGLDAKTGRPLNGKHG
;
A
#
# COMPACT_ATOMS: atom_id res chain seq x y z
N MET A 1 51.27 67.78 41.27
CA MET A 1 49.93 68.37 41.51
C MET A 1 48.92 67.54 40.70
N ILE A 2 48.41 66.39 41.17
CA ILE A 2 47.29 66.11 42.11
C ILE A 2 45.94 66.81 41.73
N LYS A 3 45.10 66.07 40.95
CA LYS A 3 43.61 65.86 40.90
C LYS A 3 42.63 67.08 40.89
N PRO A 4 41.32 66.99 40.47
CA PRO A 4 40.37 65.83 40.35
C PRO A 4 39.52 65.74 39.03
N THR A 5 39.14 64.56 38.52
CA THR A 5 37.89 63.74 38.68
C THR A 5 36.55 64.29 38.12
N PHE A 6 35.94 63.56 37.18
CA PHE A 6 34.49 63.25 37.01
C PHE A 6 34.39 62.18 35.91
N LEU A 7 34.38 60.88 36.19
CA LEU A 7 33.25 60.01 36.56
C LEU A 7 31.97 60.25 35.73
N THR A 8 31.76 59.43 34.70
CA THR A 8 30.42 59.12 34.19
C THR A 8 30.36 57.62 33.88
N LEU A 9 29.52 56.95 34.65
CA LEU A 9 29.26 55.52 34.68
C LEU A 9 28.28 55.19 33.55
N ILE A 10 28.69 54.43 32.53
CA ILE A 10 27.75 53.78 31.60
C ILE A 10 27.83 52.28 31.84
N LEU A 11 26.76 51.79 32.46
CA LEU A 11 26.47 50.40 32.76
C LEU A 11 26.25 49.64 31.42
N THR A 12 27.25 48.89 30.96
CA THR A 12 27.04 47.93 29.86
C THR A 12 26.74 46.57 30.47
N LEU A 13 25.48 46.14 30.34
CA LEU A 13 25.04 44.80 30.68
C LEU A 13 25.81 43.78 29.84
N SER A 14 26.64 42.97 30.49
CA SER A 14 27.21 41.76 29.93
C SER A 14 26.16 40.65 29.94
N LEU A 15 25.53 40.41 28.79
CA LEU A 15 24.80 39.16 28.55
C LEU A 15 25.81 38.04 28.28
N ALA A 16 26.25 37.39 29.36
CA ALA A 16 26.78 36.05 29.30
C ALA A 16 25.62 35.09 28.98
N ALA A 17 25.50 34.69 27.71
CA ALA A 17 24.65 33.58 27.31
C ALA A 17 25.54 32.37 26.99
N CYS A 18 25.67 31.49 27.99
CA CYS A 18 26.13 30.12 27.82
C CYS A 18 25.07 29.30 27.07
N GLY A 19 25.50 28.48 26.12
CA GLY A 19 24.68 27.45 25.50
C GLY A 19 25.16 27.15 24.09
N GLY A 20 26.07 26.20 23.94
CA GLY A 20 26.68 25.83 22.66
C GLY A 20 25.65 25.55 21.59
N ALA A 21 25.50 26.48 20.65
CA ALA A 21 24.87 26.20 19.38
C ALA A 21 25.74 25.16 18.67
N LYS A 22 25.29 23.90 18.65
CA LYS A 22 25.77 22.96 17.63
C LYS A 22 25.40 23.60 16.30
N GLU A 23 26.38 24.21 15.63
CA GLU A 23 26.26 24.55 14.21
C GLU A 23 25.79 23.30 13.49
N ARG A 24 24.54 23.29 13.04
CA ARG A 24 24.03 22.25 12.17
C ARG A 24 24.71 22.48 10.82
N SER A 25 25.83 21.79 10.58
CA SER A 25 26.48 21.77 9.28
C SER A 25 25.47 21.29 8.25
N VAL A 26 25.23 22.08 7.20
CA VAL A 26 24.41 21.66 6.06
C VAL A 26 25.14 20.48 5.40
N PRO A 27 24.51 19.30 5.30
CA PRO A 27 25.14 18.15 4.65
C PRO A 27 25.47 18.45 3.19
N ASP A 28 26.53 17.83 2.67
CA ASP A 28 26.83 17.91 1.24
C ASP A 28 25.66 17.35 0.42
N LEU A 29 25.18 18.13 -0.55
CA LEU A 29 24.03 17.76 -1.38
C LEU A 29 24.27 16.44 -2.11
N LYS A 30 25.51 16.18 -2.55
CA LYS A 30 25.84 14.91 -3.22
C LYS A 30 25.72 13.71 -2.28
N GLU A 31 26.10 13.87 -1.02
CA GLU A 31 25.96 12.82 -0.01
C GLU A 31 24.48 12.56 0.30
N VAL A 32 23.65 13.61 0.35
CA VAL A 32 22.20 13.48 0.52
C VAL A 32 21.57 12.77 -0.68
N GLU A 33 21.96 13.14 -1.90
CA GLU A 33 21.48 12.50 -3.14
C GLU A 33 21.88 11.01 -3.21
N ALA A 34 23.11 10.67 -2.83
CA ALA A 34 23.56 9.28 -2.77
C ALA A 34 22.72 8.44 -1.79
N LYS A 35 22.31 9.02 -0.66
CA LYS A 35 21.43 8.36 0.32
C LYS A 35 19.98 8.21 -0.16
N LEU A 36 19.57 8.97 -1.18
CA LEU A 36 18.24 8.84 -1.78
C LEU A 36 18.16 7.75 -2.85
N ALA A 37 19.30 7.25 -3.34
CA ALA A 37 19.38 6.23 -4.37
C ALA A 37 18.41 5.07 -4.10
N PHE A 38 17.69 4.64 -5.14
CA PHE A 38 16.66 3.62 -5.04
C PHE A 38 16.89 2.59 -6.14
N ASN A 39 16.76 1.32 -5.78
CA ASN A 39 16.70 0.21 -6.71
C ASN A 39 15.32 -0.42 -6.59
N CYS A 40 14.68 -0.66 -7.72
CA CYS A 40 13.39 -1.34 -7.71
C CYS A 40 13.57 -2.77 -7.18
N VAL A 41 12.84 -3.07 -6.11
CA VAL A 41 12.80 -4.38 -5.45
C VAL A 41 11.33 -4.79 -5.40
N TYR A 42 11.05 -6.06 -5.68
CA TYR A 42 9.69 -6.59 -5.55
C TYR A 42 9.49 -7.27 -4.20
N GLU A 43 8.39 -6.94 -3.52
CA GLU A 43 8.01 -7.45 -2.21
C GLU A 43 7.94 -8.98 -2.22
N LYS A 44 7.40 -9.58 -3.29
CA LYS A 44 7.29 -11.04 -3.44
C LYS A 44 8.62 -11.78 -3.31
N ASP A 45 9.73 -11.11 -3.60
CA ASP A 45 11.07 -11.71 -3.52
C ASP A 45 11.61 -11.75 -2.07
N HIS A 46 10.95 -11.04 -1.15
CA HIS A 46 11.30 -10.92 0.27
C HIS A 46 10.29 -11.61 1.18
N LEU A 47 9.17 -12.09 0.63
CA LEU A 47 8.12 -12.74 1.41
C LEU A 47 8.44 -14.22 1.65
N PRO A 48 8.31 -14.73 2.88
CA PRO A 48 8.48 -16.14 3.17
C PRO A 48 7.34 -16.96 2.56
N ALA A 49 7.63 -18.21 2.23
CA ALA A 49 6.61 -19.16 1.81
C ALA A 49 5.56 -19.35 2.93
N LEU A 50 4.30 -19.46 2.53
CA LEU A 50 3.16 -19.71 3.41
C LEU A 50 2.84 -21.20 3.42
N SER A 51 2.50 -21.75 4.60
CA SER A 51 2.06 -23.14 4.66
C SER A 51 0.69 -23.31 3.99
N PRO A 52 0.45 -24.41 3.25
CA PRO A 52 -0.84 -24.68 2.63
C PRO A 52 -2.00 -24.68 3.64
N GLU A 53 -1.76 -25.18 4.85
CA GLU A 53 -2.76 -25.24 5.90
C GLU A 53 -3.13 -23.84 6.40
N ALA A 54 -2.14 -22.96 6.66
CA ALA A 54 -2.42 -21.60 7.09
C ALA A 54 -3.08 -20.77 5.97
N GLU A 55 -2.68 -21.01 4.71
CA GLU A 55 -3.31 -20.41 3.53
C GLU A 55 -4.78 -20.88 3.38
N GLN A 56 -5.10 -22.14 3.68
CA GLN A 56 -6.48 -22.65 3.69
C GLN A 56 -7.34 -21.89 4.71
N LEU A 57 -6.84 -21.76 5.96
CA LEU A 57 -7.50 -21.00 7.02
C LEU A 57 -7.74 -19.54 6.60
N TYR A 58 -6.71 -18.88 6.06
CA TYR A 58 -6.81 -17.51 5.56
C TYR A 58 -7.85 -17.36 4.44
N ARG A 59 -7.84 -18.25 3.45
CA ARG A 59 -8.80 -18.20 2.32
C ARG A 59 -10.23 -18.37 2.78
N TYR A 60 -10.48 -19.30 3.69
CA TYR A 60 -11.82 -19.51 4.25
C TYR A 60 -12.27 -18.29 5.08
N ALA A 61 -11.39 -17.72 5.90
CA ALA A 61 -11.67 -16.49 6.64
C ALA A 61 -11.98 -15.30 5.71
N ARG A 62 -11.22 -15.14 4.62
CA ARG A 62 -11.48 -14.11 3.60
C ARG A 62 -12.81 -14.30 2.89
N TRP A 63 -13.21 -15.56 2.62
CA TRP A 63 -14.53 -15.84 2.07
C TRP A 63 -15.63 -15.47 3.06
N LEU A 64 -15.50 -15.81 4.35
CA LEU A 64 -16.45 -15.37 5.38
C LEU A 64 -16.56 -13.84 5.42
N GLN A 65 -15.43 -13.13 5.42
CA GLN A 65 -15.38 -11.66 5.44
C GLN A 65 -16.06 -11.04 4.22
N LYS A 66 -15.86 -11.62 3.02
CA LYS A 66 -16.59 -11.19 1.81
C LYS A 66 -18.10 -11.29 1.99
N ASN A 67 -18.57 -12.37 2.65
CA ASN A 67 -19.98 -12.59 2.97
C ASN A 67 -20.50 -11.71 4.12
N GLN A 68 -19.73 -10.71 4.57
CA GLN A 68 -20.14 -9.71 5.54
C GLN A 68 -20.33 -8.31 4.92
N ILE A 69 -19.93 -8.10 3.66
CA ILE A 69 -19.91 -6.77 3.03
C ILE A 69 -21.31 -6.19 2.85
N GLU A 70 -22.26 -6.99 2.34
CA GLU A 70 -23.63 -6.52 2.07
C GLU A 70 -24.54 -6.62 3.30
N LYS A 71 -24.32 -7.64 4.13
CA LYS A 71 -25.09 -7.90 5.34
C LYS A 71 -24.18 -8.42 6.44
N GLU A 72 -23.87 -7.54 7.37
CA GLU A 72 -23.07 -7.85 8.55
C GLU A 72 -23.84 -8.80 9.48
N ASP A 73 -23.19 -9.89 9.90
CA ASP A 73 -23.64 -10.81 10.93
C ASP A 73 -22.58 -10.82 12.04
N PRO A 74 -22.80 -10.09 13.15
CA PRO A 74 -21.82 -9.99 14.24
C PRO A 74 -21.38 -11.34 14.81
N LEU A 75 -22.17 -12.41 14.62
CA LEU A 75 -21.82 -13.76 15.05
C LEU A 75 -20.70 -14.40 14.20
N ARG A 76 -20.34 -13.82 13.05
CA ARG A 76 -19.25 -14.29 12.18
C ARG A 76 -17.89 -13.74 12.58
N PHE A 77 -17.85 -12.63 13.32
CA PHE A 77 -16.58 -12.06 13.78
C PHE A 77 -15.74 -13.04 14.62
N PRO A 78 -16.30 -13.75 15.62
CA PRO A 78 -15.55 -14.77 16.34
C PRO A 78 -15.07 -15.94 15.47
N GLU A 79 -15.85 -16.32 14.45
CA GLU A 79 -15.47 -17.37 13.51
C GLU A 79 -14.27 -16.95 12.65
N MET A 80 -14.30 -15.75 12.08
CA MET A 80 -13.17 -15.19 11.30
C MET A 80 -11.93 -14.96 12.16
N GLU A 81 -12.12 -14.39 13.36
CA GLU A 81 -11.06 -14.15 14.33
C GLU A 81 -10.28 -15.45 14.61
N ARG A 82 -11.00 -16.54 14.88
CA ARG A 82 -10.41 -17.87 15.13
C ARG A 82 -9.46 -18.29 14.01
N TYR A 83 -9.89 -18.20 12.75
CA TYR A 83 -9.06 -18.59 11.60
C TYR A 83 -7.85 -17.67 11.43
N TYR A 84 -8.04 -16.35 11.51
CA TYR A 84 -6.94 -15.41 11.35
C TYR A 84 -5.90 -15.53 12.46
N ARG A 85 -6.32 -15.73 13.71
CA ARG A 85 -5.39 -15.93 14.84
C ARG A 85 -4.53 -17.17 14.67
N ILE A 86 -5.13 -18.30 14.30
CA ILE A 86 -4.38 -19.55 14.09
C ILE A 86 -3.46 -19.42 12.87
N ALA A 87 -3.93 -18.89 11.75
CA ALA A 87 -3.08 -18.67 10.57
C ALA A 87 -1.91 -17.71 10.88
N THR A 88 -2.15 -16.61 11.60
CA THR A 88 -1.13 -15.65 12.06
C THR A 88 -0.07 -16.36 12.91
N ALA A 89 -0.47 -17.17 13.88
CA ALA A 89 0.49 -17.90 14.73
C ALA A 89 1.35 -18.92 13.96
N HIS A 90 0.89 -19.35 12.78
CA HIS A 90 1.64 -20.16 11.81
C HIS A 90 2.39 -19.31 10.76
N GLY A 91 2.58 -18.02 11.05
CA GLY A 91 3.40 -17.12 10.25
C GLY A 91 2.70 -16.54 9.02
N HIS A 92 1.38 -16.66 8.91
CA HIS A 92 0.65 -16.16 7.74
C HIS A 92 0.52 -14.63 7.77
N TYR A 93 1.44 -13.94 7.10
CA TYR A 93 1.54 -12.47 7.17
C TYR A 93 0.28 -11.74 6.68
N LYS A 94 -0.46 -12.28 5.69
CA LYS A 94 -1.74 -11.66 5.28
C LYS A 94 -2.83 -11.84 6.33
N ALA A 95 -2.79 -12.92 7.11
CA ALA A 95 -3.76 -13.15 8.19
C ALA A 95 -3.45 -12.23 9.37
N ASN A 96 -2.15 -11.98 9.63
CA ASN A 96 -1.69 -10.98 10.59
C ASN A 96 -2.28 -9.59 10.26
N LEU A 97 -2.19 -9.16 8.99
CA LEU A 97 -2.76 -7.88 8.55
C LEU A 97 -4.28 -7.80 8.79
N GLU A 98 -5.04 -8.83 8.42
CA GLU A 98 -6.49 -8.87 8.64
C GLU A 98 -6.85 -8.92 10.13
N LEU A 99 -6.09 -9.65 10.95
CA LEU A 99 -6.29 -9.71 12.40
C LEU A 99 -6.09 -8.32 13.04
N ARG A 100 -5.05 -7.60 12.66
CA ARG A 100 -4.77 -6.24 13.17
C ARG A 100 -5.86 -5.25 12.77
N ASP A 101 -6.35 -5.34 11.53
CA ASP A 101 -7.51 -4.55 11.09
C ASP A 101 -8.77 -4.88 11.92
N MET A 102 -9.04 -6.17 12.17
CA MET A 102 -10.15 -6.59 13.01
C MET A 102 -10.05 -6.07 14.45
N ILE A 103 -8.85 -6.12 15.05
CA ILE A 103 -8.57 -5.57 16.38
C ILE A 103 -8.83 -4.06 16.40
N GLY A 104 -8.30 -3.33 15.41
CA GLY A 104 -8.48 -1.88 15.30
C GLY A 104 -9.94 -1.45 15.13
N ARG A 105 -10.75 -2.26 14.45
CA ARG A 105 -12.21 -2.06 14.31
C ARG A 105 -13.03 -2.57 15.49
N GLY A 106 -12.41 -3.21 16.48
CA GLY A 106 -13.12 -3.82 17.62
C GLY A 106 -13.93 -5.06 17.26
N THR A 107 -13.66 -5.67 16.11
CA THR A 107 -14.33 -6.89 15.62
C THR A 107 -13.58 -8.17 15.98
N ALA A 108 -12.34 -8.08 16.46
CA ALA A 108 -11.65 -9.16 17.15
C ALA A 108 -11.48 -8.79 18.62
N ARG A 109 -11.70 -9.74 19.53
CA ARG A 109 -11.49 -9.48 20.97
C ARG A 109 -10.00 -9.43 21.28
N SER A 110 -9.60 -8.37 21.95
CA SER A 110 -8.27 -8.16 22.50
C SER A 110 -8.40 -7.54 23.89
N ASP A 111 -7.59 -8.00 24.85
CA ASP A 111 -7.55 -7.42 26.20
C ASP A 111 -6.72 -6.12 26.23
N ASP A 112 -5.77 -5.97 25.30
CA ASP A 112 -5.02 -4.74 25.04
C ASP A 112 -4.83 -4.56 23.52
N PRO A 113 -5.81 -3.93 22.83
CA PRO A 113 -5.80 -3.79 21.38
C PRO A 113 -4.56 -3.08 20.84
N VAL A 114 -4.05 -2.10 21.59
CA VAL A 114 -2.90 -1.29 21.18
C VAL A 114 -1.64 -2.13 21.26
N LYS A 115 -1.40 -2.79 22.41
CA LYS A 115 -0.23 -3.64 22.58
C LYS A 115 -0.23 -4.80 21.59
N GLU A 116 -1.35 -5.51 21.46
CA GLU A 116 -1.44 -6.65 20.54
C GLU A 116 -1.20 -6.23 19.08
N THR A 117 -1.72 -5.07 18.65
CA THR A 117 -1.45 -4.54 17.31
C THR A 117 0.04 -4.24 17.11
N LEU A 118 0.72 -3.65 18.10
CA LEU A 118 2.15 -3.37 18.03
C LEU A 118 3.00 -4.65 18.06
N ASP A 119 2.65 -5.64 18.89
CA ASP A 119 3.33 -6.94 18.95
C ASP A 119 3.24 -7.67 17.60
N LEU A 120 2.04 -7.71 17.00
CA LEU A 120 1.81 -8.33 15.69
C LEU A 120 2.56 -7.58 14.56
N THR A 121 2.73 -6.26 14.69
CA THR A 121 3.52 -5.46 13.75
C THR A 121 5.01 -5.74 13.89
N GLN A 122 5.49 -5.86 15.12
CA GLN A 122 6.87 -6.19 15.42
C GLN A 122 7.22 -7.60 14.91
N GLU A 123 6.31 -8.58 15.04
CA GLU A 123 6.47 -9.93 14.48
C GLU A 123 6.72 -9.90 12.97
N LEU A 124 6.00 -9.04 12.22
CA LEU A 124 6.25 -8.86 10.78
C LEU A 124 7.63 -8.25 10.51
N ILE A 125 8.03 -7.24 11.29
CA ILE A 125 9.35 -6.59 11.17
C ILE A 125 10.48 -7.57 11.46
N ASP A 126 10.37 -8.36 12.53
CA ASP A 126 11.38 -9.33 12.95
C ASP A 126 11.60 -10.42 11.89
N ARG A 127 10.55 -10.71 11.11
CA ARG A 127 10.59 -11.66 9.99
C ARG A 127 10.97 -11.02 8.66
N GLY A 128 11.29 -9.72 8.65
CA GLY A 128 11.67 -8.97 7.46
C GLY A 128 10.52 -8.71 6.48
N ILE A 129 9.26 -8.83 6.93
CA ILE A 129 8.08 -8.59 6.08
C ILE A 129 7.93 -7.09 5.83
N PRO A 130 7.98 -6.62 4.56
CA PRO A 130 8.02 -5.20 4.26
C PRO A 130 6.80 -4.41 4.77
N GLY A 131 5.61 -5.01 4.74
CA GLY A 131 4.37 -4.42 5.28
C GLY A 131 4.43 -4.07 6.78
N GLY A 132 5.20 -4.81 7.59
CA GLY A 132 5.37 -4.50 9.02
C GLY A 132 6.08 -3.15 9.23
N TYR A 133 7.11 -2.86 8.44
CA TYR A 133 7.79 -1.56 8.47
C TYR A 133 6.86 -0.42 8.01
N TYR A 134 6.07 -0.65 6.96
CA TYR A 134 5.11 0.33 6.46
C TYR A 134 4.10 0.71 7.55
N ASP A 135 3.52 -0.29 8.23
CA ASP A 135 2.53 -0.05 9.26
C ASP A 135 3.11 0.60 10.53
N MET A 136 4.31 0.21 10.95
CA MET A 136 5.00 0.90 12.05
C MET A 136 5.23 2.38 11.71
N GLY A 137 5.56 2.69 10.45
CA GLY A 137 5.61 4.07 9.96
C GLY A 137 4.28 4.80 10.12
N ARG A 138 3.14 4.14 9.86
CA ARG A 138 1.80 4.71 10.08
C ARG A 138 1.52 4.98 11.55
N TYR A 139 1.88 4.06 12.43
CA TYR A 139 1.68 4.23 13.88
C TYR A 139 2.55 5.34 14.45
N LEU A 140 3.82 5.44 14.07
CA LEU A 140 4.70 6.54 14.45
C LEU A 140 4.21 7.89 13.94
N LYS A 141 3.70 7.96 12.70
CA LYS A 141 3.12 9.19 12.16
C LYS A 141 1.87 9.64 12.93
N ALA A 142 1.05 8.68 13.36
CA ALA A 142 -0.22 8.94 14.05
C ALA A 142 -0.06 9.06 15.58
N GLY A 143 1.04 8.59 16.17
CA GLY A 143 1.18 8.44 17.62
C GLY A 143 0.31 7.30 18.20
N TYR A 144 0.03 6.26 17.42
CA TYR A 144 -0.81 5.14 17.86
C TYR A 144 0.00 4.14 18.69
N GLY A 145 -0.19 4.15 20.02
CA GLY A 145 0.52 3.27 20.96
C GLY A 145 2.02 3.55 21.13
N VAL A 146 2.56 4.46 20.31
CA VAL A 146 3.95 4.93 20.34
C VAL A 146 3.97 6.45 20.33
N LYS A 147 5.06 7.05 20.79
CA LYS A 147 5.22 8.51 20.69
C LYS A 147 5.23 8.92 19.22
N GLN A 148 4.45 9.94 18.87
CA GLN A 148 4.43 10.48 17.52
C GLN A 148 5.83 10.97 17.11
N ASP A 149 6.33 10.48 15.98
CA ASP A 149 7.63 10.83 15.42
C ASP A 149 7.59 10.70 13.89
N GLU A 150 7.39 11.83 13.21
CA GLU A 150 7.29 11.87 11.76
C GLU A 150 8.63 11.56 11.06
N GLU A 151 9.76 11.93 11.67
CA GLU A 151 11.08 11.67 11.08
C GLU A 151 11.38 10.17 11.10
N LEU A 152 11.12 9.52 12.24
CA LEU A 152 11.24 8.08 12.35
C LEU A 152 10.24 7.37 11.44
N ALA A 153 8.99 7.84 11.34
CA ALA A 153 8.01 7.29 10.41
C ALA A 153 8.52 7.30 8.95
N ASN A 154 9.12 8.40 8.50
CA ASN A 154 9.71 8.48 7.15
C ASN A 154 10.86 7.48 6.95
N ARG A 155 11.67 7.20 7.98
CA ARG A 155 12.70 6.14 7.92
C ARG A 155 12.09 4.75 7.77
N TYR A 156 11.00 4.46 8.50
CA TYR A 156 10.26 3.20 8.39
C TYR A 156 9.62 3.02 7.01
N TYR A 157 8.96 4.05 6.48
CA TYR A 157 8.42 4.02 5.12
C TYR A 157 9.52 3.80 4.08
N ARG A 158 10.66 4.49 4.21
CA ARG A 158 11.78 4.30 3.29
C ARG A 158 12.30 2.87 3.35
N LYS A 159 12.48 2.32 4.56
CA LYS A 159 12.91 0.93 4.74
C LYS A 159 11.93 -0.06 4.11
N ALA A 160 10.62 0.14 4.27
CA ALA A 160 9.59 -0.68 3.63
C ALA A 160 9.68 -0.61 2.09
N ALA A 161 9.87 0.59 1.54
CA ALA A 161 10.01 0.79 0.09
C ALA A 161 11.26 0.10 -0.49
N ASP A 162 12.39 0.18 0.24
CA ASP A 162 13.64 -0.47 -0.13
C ASP A 162 13.56 -2.01 -0.05
N LEU A 163 12.67 -2.55 0.80
CA LEU A 163 12.36 -3.99 0.85
C LEU A 163 11.23 -4.39 -0.13
N GLY A 164 10.75 -3.46 -0.95
CA GLY A 164 9.84 -3.75 -2.04
C GLY A 164 8.36 -3.48 -1.77
N ASN A 165 7.97 -3.04 -0.57
CA ASN A 165 6.55 -2.84 -0.26
C ASN A 165 5.91 -1.82 -1.22
N PRO A 166 4.87 -2.20 -2.00
CA PRO A 166 4.31 -1.34 -3.04
C PRO A 166 3.61 -0.09 -2.48
N ASP A 167 2.96 -0.18 -1.31
CA ASP A 167 2.32 0.97 -0.67
C ASP A 167 3.36 1.99 -0.17
N ALA A 168 4.49 1.51 0.36
CA ALA A 168 5.60 2.35 0.77
C ALA A 168 6.34 2.97 -0.41
N GLN A 169 6.58 2.21 -1.49
CA GLN A 169 7.13 2.74 -2.73
C GLN A 169 6.23 3.82 -3.31
N TYR A 170 4.91 3.62 -3.31
CA TYR A 170 3.96 4.66 -3.70
C TYR A 170 4.06 5.89 -2.78
N LEU A 171 3.98 5.70 -1.46
CA LEU A 171 3.99 6.81 -0.48
C LEU A 171 5.25 7.66 -0.58
N VAL A 172 6.43 7.02 -0.62
CA VAL A 172 7.71 7.74 -0.74
C VAL A 172 7.86 8.34 -2.13
N GLY A 173 7.47 7.61 -3.18
CA GLY A 173 7.51 8.08 -4.56
C GLY A 173 6.66 9.33 -4.79
N ASP A 174 5.41 9.30 -4.34
CA ASP A 174 4.46 10.41 -4.39
C ASP A 174 5.03 11.65 -3.70
N LYS A 175 5.55 11.50 -2.47
CA LYS A 175 6.19 12.58 -1.72
C LYS A 175 7.37 13.20 -2.47
N LEU A 176 8.24 12.38 -3.06
CA LEU A 176 9.41 12.85 -3.80
C LEU A 176 9.02 13.54 -5.12
N THR A 177 8.03 13.04 -5.84
CA THR A 177 7.51 13.72 -7.04
C THR A 177 6.79 15.03 -6.73
N GLY A 178 6.19 15.15 -5.54
CA GLY A 178 5.54 16.36 -5.04
C GLY A 178 6.49 17.52 -4.71
N LEU A 179 7.80 17.27 -4.57
CA LEU A 179 8.82 18.32 -4.35
C LEU A 179 9.12 19.17 -5.61
N THR A 180 8.40 18.91 -6.71
CA THR A 180 8.42 19.57 -8.02
C THR A 180 9.62 19.22 -8.91
N ILE A 181 9.46 19.43 -10.23
CA ILE A 181 10.51 19.25 -11.26
C ILE A 181 11.76 20.10 -10.97
N SER A 182 11.64 21.16 -10.15
CA SER A 182 12.79 21.97 -9.74
C SER A 182 13.82 21.21 -8.90
N GLN A 183 13.45 20.04 -8.36
CA GLN A 183 14.36 19.09 -7.71
C GLN A 183 14.47 17.82 -8.56
N PRO A 184 15.27 17.85 -9.65
CA PRO A 184 15.25 16.80 -10.67
C PRO A 184 15.68 15.42 -10.13
N VAL A 185 16.61 15.38 -9.17
CA VAL A 185 17.09 14.12 -8.58
C VAL A 185 16.01 13.44 -7.74
N PRO A 186 15.42 14.09 -6.71
CA PRO A 186 14.25 13.54 -5.99
C PRO A 186 13.09 13.16 -6.92
N PHE A 187 12.76 14.02 -7.90
CA PHE A 187 11.66 13.76 -8.84
C PHE A 187 11.89 12.47 -9.66
N ALA A 188 13.11 12.27 -10.16
CA ALA A 188 13.47 11.06 -10.91
C ALA A 188 13.37 9.80 -10.04
N ILE A 189 13.88 9.85 -8.80
CA ILE A 189 13.80 8.74 -7.84
C ILE A 189 12.33 8.42 -7.50
N GLY A 190 11.53 9.45 -7.23
CA GLY A 190 10.12 9.26 -6.94
C GLY A 190 9.36 8.63 -8.10
N THR A 191 9.67 9.06 -9.33
CA THR A 191 9.09 8.48 -10.55
C THR A 191 9.47 7.00 -10.70
N GLN A 192 10.71 6.61 -10.37
CA GLN A 192 11.13 5.21 -10.36
C GLN A 192 10.39 4.37 -9.32
N MET A 193 10.16 4.92 -8.13
CA MET A 193 9.38 4.23 -7.08
C MET A 193 7.92 4.03 -7.49
N LEU A 194 7.29 5.03 -8.09
CA LEU A 194 5.91 4.91 -8.62
C LEU A 194 5.82 3.83 -9.70
N LYS A 195 6.80 3.78 -10.61
CA LYS A 195 6.91 2.73 -11.62
C LYS A 195 6.98 1.34 -10.97
N CYS A 196 7.91 1.16 -10.02
CA CYS A 196 8.13 -0.10 -9.32
C CYS A 196 6.87 -0.55 -8.55
N ALA A 197 6.19 0.35 -7.83
CA ALA A 197 4.95 0.05 -7.13
C ALA A 197 3.83 -0.38 -8.10
N GLY A 198 3.72 0.31 -9.25
CA GLY A 198 2.74 -0.01 -10.28
C GLY A 198 2.94 -1.41 -10.88
N GLU A 199 4.19 -1.80 -11.16
CA GLU A 199 4.57 -3.13 -11.64
C GLU A 199 4.17 -4.26 -10.68
N GLN A 200 4.08 -3.97 -9.39
CA GLN A 200 3.79 -4.94 -8.33
C GLN A 200 2.30 -5.09 -7.97
N GLY A 201 1.42 -4.25 -8.51
CA GLY A 201 0.00 -4.31 -8.15
C GLY A 201 -0.63 -3.03 -7.63
N HIS A 202 0.14 -1.95 -7.45
CA HIS A 202 -0.39 -0.71 -6.91
C HIS A 202 -1.03 0.14 -8.02
N GLY A 203 -2.33 -0.08 -8.28
CA GLY A 203 -3.06 0.55 -9.39
C GLY A 203 -2.94 2.07 -9.44
N LYS A 204 -3.09 2.75 -8.29
CA LYS A 204 -2.92 4.20 -8.21
C LYS A 204 -1.51 4.66 -8.60
N ALA A 205 -0.47 3.91 -8.22
CA ALA A 205 0.93 4.28 -8.50
C ALA A 205 1.24 4.09 -9.99
N ALA A 206 0.72 3.01 -10.59
CA ALA A 206 0.78 2.80 -12.04
C ALA A 206 0.11 3.96 -12.79
N LYS A 207 -1.07 4.41 -12.34
CA LYS A 207 -1.77 5.55 -12.93
C LYS A 207 -1.01 6.87 -12.76
N GLU A 208 -0.51 7.18 -11.56
CA GLU A 208 0.28 8.40 -11.33
C GLU A 208 1.55 8.41 -12.19
N TYR A 209 2.28 7.28 -12.26
CA TYR A 209 3.43 7.14 -13.16
C TYR A 209 3.03 7.38 -14.62
N ALA A 210 1.93 6.78 -15.09
CA ALA A 210 1.44 6.97 -16.45
C ALA A 210 1.17 8.44 -16.77
N TYR A 211 0.61 9.21 -15.83
CA TYR A 211 0.40 10.65 -15.99
C TYR A 211 1.72 11.43 -16.08
N LEU A 212 2.72 11.11 -15.26
CA LEU A 212 4.00 11.81 -15.25
C LEU A 212 4.78 11.70 -16.57
N ILE A 213 4.59 10.58 -17.28
CA ILE A 213 5.28 10.31 -18.55
C ILE A 213 4.42 10.54 -19.80
N ALA A 214 3.13 10.89 -19.65
CA ALA A 214 2.28 11.26 -20.77
C ALA A 214 2.85 12.48 -21.52
N GLY A 215 2.74 12.50 -22.84
CA GLY A 215 3.38 13.48 -23.73
C GLY A 215 4.88 13.25 -23.96
N LYS A 216 5.60 12.63 -23.02
CA LYS A 216 7.03 12.31 -23.13
C LYS A 216 7.28 10.90 -23.68
N ASN A 217 6.53 9.93 -23.17
CA ASN A 217 6.55 8.54 -23.60
C ASN A 217 5.12 7.97 -23.56
N ASN A 218 4.37 8.24 -24.62
CA ASN A 218 2.96 7.85 -24.70
C ASN A 218 2.76 6.34 -24.75
N GLU A 219 3.67 5.60 -25.38
CA GLU A 219 3.57 4.14 -25.48
C GLU A 219 3.65 3.50 -24.08
N GLU A 220 4.64 3.90 -23.29
CA GLU A 220 4.79 3.41 -21.91
C GLU A 220 3.67 3.94 -21.00
N SER A 221 3.23 5.19 -21.18
CA SER A 221 2.09 5.76 -20.45
C SER A 221 0.83 4.90 -20.63
N VAL A 222 0.51 4.52 -21.87
CA VAL A 222 -0.64 3.65 -22.17
C VAL A 222 -0.48 2.27 -21.52
N LYS A 223 0.73 1.68 -21.53
CA LYS A 223 1.01 0.42 -20.83
C LYS A 223 0.75 0.51 -19.33
N PHE A 224 1.08 1.64 -18.70
CA PHE A 224 0.85 1.82 -17.28
C PHE A 224 -0.60 2.18 -16.92
N PHE A 225 -1.35 2.87 -17.79
CA PHE A 225 -2.81 2.95 -17.63
C PHE A 225 -3.47 1.57 -17.79
N GLN A 226 -2.99 0.74 -18.72
CA GLN A 226 -3.45 -0.64 -18.88
C GLN A 226 -3.17 -1.44 -17.60
N LEU A 227 -1.95 -1.34 -17.07
CA LEU A 227 -1.56 -1.99 -15.83
C LEU A 227 -2.36 -1.51 -14.62
N ALA A 228 -2.59 -0.20 -14.49
CA ALA A 228 -3.45 0.37 -13.45
C ALA A 228 -4.87 -0.19 -13.52
N THR A 229 -5.42 -0.33 -14.73
CA THR A 229 -6.73 -0.95 -14.97
C THR A 229 -6.76 -2.41 -14.52
N LYS A 230 -5.71 -3.21 -14.82
CA LYS A 230 -5.59 -4.60 -14.33
C LYS A 230 -5.66 -4.68 -12.81
N TRP A 231 -5.05 -3.70 -12.15
CA TRP A 231 -4.98 -3.62 -10.70
C TRP A 231 -6.19 -2.96 -10.03
N GLY A 232 -7.22 -2.60 -10.80
CA GLY A 232 -8.48 -2.11 -10.27
C GLY A 232 -8.53 -0.60 -10.05
N ASP A 233 -7.59 0.18 -10.60
CA ASP A 233 -7.72 1.64 -10.57
C ASP A 233 -8.93 2.08 -11.42
N GLU A 234 -9.87 2.78 -10.80
CA GLU A 234 -11.15 3.14 -11.40
C GLU A 234 -11.04 4.23 -12.47
N ALA A 235 -10.00 5.08 -12.39
CA ALA A 235 -9.82 6.22 -13.29
C ALA A 235 -9.02 5.87 -14.54
N ALA A 236 -8.13 4.87 -14.46
CA ALA A 236 -7.30 4.41 -15.56
C ALA A 236 -8.07 3.93 -16.80
N PRO A 237 -9.11 3.07 -16.71
CA PRO A 237 -9.86 2.64 -17.89
C PRO A 237 -10.62 3.81 -18.53
N TYR A 238 -11.13 4.77 -17.76
CA TYR A 238 -11.74 5.97 -18.32
C TYR A 238 -10.74 6.79 -19.15
N LYS A 239 -9.49 6.90 -18.71
CA LYS A 239 -8.43 7.57 -19.47
C LYS A 239 -8.16 6.87 -20.81
N LEU A 240 -8.13 5.54 -20.82
CA LEU A 240 -7.96 4.74 -22.04
C LEU A 240 -9.20 4.79 -22.95
N GLN A 241 -10.40 4.71 -22.38
CA GLN A 241 -11.67 4.89 -23.08
C GLN A 241 -11.64 6.20 -23.88
N LYS A 242 -11.28 7.31 -23.22
CA LYS A 242 -11.22 8.62 -23.86
C LYS A 242 -10.07 8.74 -24.87
N GLY A 243 -8.95 8.05 -24.62
CA GLY A 243 -7.83 7.98 -25.56
C GLY A 243 -8.19 7.31 -26.89
N PHE A 244 -9.01 6.25 -26.84
CA PHE A 244 -9.51 5.53 -28.03
C PHE A 244 -10.83 6.09 -28.58
N GLY A 245 -11.51 6.99 -27.88
CA GLY A 245 -12.81 7.52 -28.28
C GLY A 245 -12.76 8.48 -29.50
N PRO A 246 -13.93 8.92 -29.99
CA PRO A 246 -14.02 9.85 -31.09
C PRO A 246 -13.36 11.19 -30.76
N ILE A 247 -12.66 11.75 -31.75
CA ILE A 247 -12.01 13.06 -31.64
C ILE A 247 -13.08 14.13 -31.91
N ALA A 248 -13.60 14.75 -30.85
CA ALA A 248 -14.70 15.71 -30.95
C ALA A 248 -14.28 17.08 -31.50
N ASP A 249 -13.00 17.45 -31.46
CA ASP A 249 -12.52 18.73 -32.00
C ASP A 249 -11.01 18.69 -32.32
N SER A 250 -10.56 19.47 -33.33
CA SER A 250 -9.15 19.49 -33.78
C SER A 250 -8.21 20.25 -32.83
N ASN A 251 -8.77 21.05 -31.90
CA ASN A 251 -8.02 21.85 -30.94
C ASN A 251 -7.91 21.24 -29.53
N GLN A 252 -8.48 20.06 -29.31
CA GLN A 252 -8.14 19.26 -28.13
C GLN A 252 -6.94 18.38 -28.47
N GLU A 253 -5.75 18.92 -28.21
CA GLU A 253 -4.63 18.06 -27.82
C GLU A 253 -5.18 17.09 -26.77
N ARG A 254 -5.21 15.83 -27.21
CA ARG A 254 -6.00 14.71 -26.71
C ARG A 254 -5.72 14.51 -25.22
N PHE A 255 -6.29 13.46 -24.63
CA PHE A 255 -5.87 12.96 -23.32
C PHE A 255 -4.36 12.60 -23.20
N GLY A 256 -3.50 13.01 -24.15
CA GLY A 256 -2.05 13.05 -24.03
C GLY A 256 -1.39 11.74 -24.45
N LEU A 257 -2.17 10.79 -25.00
CA LEU A 257 -1.74 9.41 -25.20
C LEU A 257 -1.39 9.07 -26.66
N GLY A 258 -1.63 9.97 -27.62
CA GLY A 258 -1.30 9.73 -29.03
C GLY A 258 -2.05 8.55 -29.69
N LEU A 259 -3.10 8.03 -29.06
CA LEU A 259 -3.89 6.91 -29.57
C LEU A 259 -4.73 7.32 -30.77
N LYS A 260 -4.94 6.36 -31.69
CA LYS A 260 -5.90 6.48 -32.79
C LYS A 260 -7.28 6.07 -32.29
N GLN A 261 -8.32 6.64 -32.88
CA GLN A 261 -9.70 6.26 -32.59
C GLN A 261 -9.90 4.77 -32.84
N ASP A 262 -10.55 4.12 -31.88
CA ASP A 262 -10.95 2.72 -31.90
C ASP A 262 -12.19 2.57 -31.00
N ASP A 263 -13.36 2.61 -31.64
CA ASP A 263 -14.64 2.68 -30.94
C ASP A 263 -14.90 1.41 -30.12
N GLU A 264 -14.43 0.24 -30.58
CA GLU A 264 -14.61 -1.01 -29.84
C GLU A 264 -13.68 -1.05 -28.61
N ARG A 265 -12.41 -0.66 -28.71
CA ARG A 265 -11.55 -0.51 -27.52
C ARG A 265 -12.14 0.47 -26.53
N SER A 266 -12.60 1.63 -27.01
CA SER A 266 -13.25 2.63 -26.18
C SER A 266 -14.46 2.03 -25.44
N ARG A 267 -15.33 1.31 -26.15
CA ARG A 267 -16.49 0.61 -25.57
C ARG A 267 -16.09 -0.40 -24.50
N ARG A 268 -15.07 -1.24 -24.75
CA ARG A 268 -14.61 -2.25 -23.78
C ARG A 268 -14.06 -1.61 -22.51
N TYR A 269 -13.23 -0.58 -22.62
CA TYR A 269 -12.75 0.17 -21.45
C TYR A 269 -13.87 0.85 -20.69
N LYS A 270 -14.91 1.34 -21.36
CA LYS A 270 -16.10 1.88 -20.68
C LYS A 270 -16.76 0.81 -19.81
N ILE A 271 -17.01 -0.38 -20.34
CA ILE A 271 -17.62 -1.49 -19.58
C ILE A 271 -16.76 -1.86 -18.36
N ILE A 272 -15.45 -1.94 -18.54
CA ILE A 272 -14.52 -2.21 -17.44
C ILE A 272 -14.57 -1.10 -16.40
N SER A 273 -14.56 0.17 -16.82
CA SER A 273 -14.66 1.33 -15.94
C SER A 273 -15.95 1.31 -15.12
N ASP A 274 -17.08 0.97 -15.74
CA ASP A 274 -18.38 0.88 -15.07
C ASP A 274 -18.32 -0.21 -13.97
N VAL A 275 -17.79 -1.41 -14.28
CA VAL A 275 -17.67 -2.49 -13.28
C VAL A 275 -16.71 -2.13 -12.15
N LEU A 276 -15.55 -1.53 -12.44
CA LEU A 276 -14.60 -1.13 -11.39
C LEU A 276 -15.22 -0.09 -10.45
N SER A 277 -15.97 0.87 -11.00
CA SER A 277 -16.66 1.91 -10.22
C SER A 277 -17.82 1.33 -9.40
N ASP A 278 -18.72 0.57 -10.04
CA ASP A 278 -19.95 0.02 -9.41
C ASP A 278 -19.62 -0.96 -8.27
N TYR A 279 -18.48 -1.64 -8.35
CA TYR A 279 -18.03 -2.62 -7.36
C TYR A 279 -16.79 -2.17 -6.59
N SER A 280 -16.45 -0.87 -6.59
CA SER A 280 -15.27 -0.30 -5.92
C SER A 280 -15.09 -0.77 -4.47
N TYR A 281 -16.20 -0.89 -3.72
CA TYR A 281 -16.25 -1.38 -2.34
C TYR A 281 -15.76 -2.84 -2.17
N ALA A 282 -15.76 -3.63 -3.24
CA ALA A 282 -15.29 -5.02 -3.28
C ALA A 282 -13.88 -5.16 -3.88
N HIS A 283 -13.23 -4.03 -4.21
CA HIS A 283 -11.86 -3.95 -4.73
C HIS A 283 -11.60 -4.88 -5.94
N PRO A 284 -12.35 -4.73 -7.04
CA PRO A 284 -12.22 -5.57 -8.22
C PRO A 284 -10.86 -5.45 -8.89
N LYS A 285 -10.43 -6.55 -9.53
CA LYS A 285 -9.22 -6.60 -10.38
C LYS A 285 -9.58 -7.25 -11.71
N VAL A 286 -8.81 -6.93 -12.74
CA VAL A 286 -9.02 -7.45 -14.11
C VAL A 286 -7.72 -8.08 -14.62
N PRO A 287 -7.23 -9.18 -14.02
CA PRO A 287 -5.98 -9.80 -14.44
C PRO A 287 -5.99 -10.26 -15.92
N GLU A 288 -7.17 -10.61 -16.44
CA GLU A 288 -7.41 -11.01 -17.82
C GLU A 288 -7.52 -9.83 -18.81
N LEU A 289 -7.22 -8.59 -18.40
CA LEU A 289 -7.46 -7.40 -19.22
C LEU A 289 -6.85 -7.48 -20.62
N ASP A 290 -5.66 -8.08 -20.77
CA ASP A 290 -5.01 -8.21 -22.08
C ASP A 290 -5.66 -9.27 -22.97
N GLU A 291 -6.41 -10.21 -22.38
CA GLU A 291 -7.27 -11.14 -23.12
C GLU A 291 -8.57 -10.46 -23.59
N ILE A 292 -8.91 -9.30 -23.02
CA ILE A 292 -10.13 -8.54 -23.34
C ILE A 292 -9.83 -7.36 -24.26
N VAL A 293 -8.83 -6.54 -23.94
CA VAL A 293 -8.50 -5.28 -24.63
C VAL A 293 -6.99 -5.16 -24.87
N PRO A 294 -6.35 -6.08 -25.63
CA PRO A 294 -4.92 -5.98 -25.87
C PRO A 294 -4.58 -4.63 -26.53
N LEU A 295 -3.48 -4.01 -26.09
CA LEU A 295 -3.03 -2.74 -26.64
C LEU A 295 -2.65 -2.89 -28.12
N PRO A 296 -2.82 -1.84 -28.96
CA PRO A 296 -2.32 -1.85 -30.33
C PRO A 296 -0.82 -2.18 -30.38
N PRO A 297 -0.34 -2.87 -31.43
CA PRO A 297 -1.04 -3.17 -32.68
C PRO A 297 -1.88 -4.46 -32.69
N ALA A 298 -2.00 -5.17 -31.57
CA ALA A 298 -2.75 -6.44 -31.51
C ALA A 298 -4.22 -6.26 -31.96
N ALA A 299 -4.78 -7.24 -32.67
CA ALA A 299 -6.22 -7.24 -32.98
C ALA A 299 -7.04 -7.56 -31.72
N LEU A 300 -8.28 -7.07 -31.65
CA LEU A 300 -9.17 -7.41 -30.55
C LEU A 300 -9.67 -8.86 -30.69
N PRO A 301 -9.59 -9.67 -29.63
CA PRO A 301 -10.19 -10.99 -29.62
C PRO A 301 -11.72 -10.90 -29.50
N ALA A 302 -12.41 -11.99 -29.80
CA ALA A 302 -13.82 -12.14 -29.46
C ALA A 302 -13.99 -12.04 -27.93
N TRP A 303 -15.00 -11.30 -27.49
CA TRP A 303 -15.30 -11.09 -26.08
C TRP A 303 -16.80 -11.01 -25.88
N ASP A 304 -17.31 -11.71 -24.87
CA ASP A 304 -18.73 -11.84 -24.56
C ASP A 304 -19.27 -10.70 -23.68
N GLY A 305 -18.42 -9.72 -23.34
CA GLY A 305 -18.77 -8.58 -22.50
C GLY A 305 -18.67 -8.83 -21.00
N LYS A 306 -18.14 -9.98 -20.57
CA LYS A 306 -18.06 -10.35 -19.15
C LYS A 306 -16.65 -10.28 -18.59
N LEU A 307 -16.54 -10.06 -17.28
CA LEU A 307 -15.29 -10.08 -16.53
C LEU A 307 -15.26 -11.30 -15.62
N LYS A 308 -14.15 -12.06 -15.62
CA LYS A 308 -13.96 -13.26 -14.79
C LYS A 308 -14.14 -12.91 -13.31
N TRP A 309 -13.64 -11.74 -12.89
CA TRP A 309 -13.81 -11.26 -11.52
C TRP A 309 -15.29 -11.11 -11.14
N LEU A 310 -16.11 -10.51 -12.02
CA LEU A 310 -17.53 -10.26 -11.72
C LEU A 310 -18.32 -11.57 -11.66
N GLU A 311 -18.03 -12.51 -12.56
CA GLU A 311 -18.63 -13.85 -12.53
C GLU A 311 -18.26 -14.61 -11.25
N ALA A 312 -16.96 -14.63 -10.89
CA ALA A 312 -16.50 -15.25 -9.65
C ALA A 312 -17.06 -14.56 -8.40
N PHE A 313 -17.17 -13.22 -8.43
CA PHE A 313 -17.75 -12.43 -7.35
C PHE A 313 -19.19 -12.84 -7.10
N LYS A 314 -20.02 -12.93 -8.15
CA LYS A 314 -21.42 -13.33 -8.09
C LYS A 314 -21.62 -14.81 -7.75
N ALA A 315 -20.77 -15.70 -8.28
CA ALA A 315 -20.85 -17.13 -8.00
C ALA A 315 -20.55 -17.44 -6.53
N ASN A 316 -19.64 -16.68 -5.92
CA ASN A 316 -19.34 -16.72 -4.48
C ASN A 316 -19.08 -18.12 -3.91
N VAL A 317 -18.46 -18.99 -4.71
CA VAL A 317 -18.20 -20.39 -4.36
C VAL A 317 -17.29 -20.45 -3.12
N PRO A 318 -17.69 -21.16 -2.04
CA PRO A 318 -16.87 -21.28 -0.84
C PRO A 318 -15.59 -22.07 -1.13
N PRO A 319 -14.43 -21.64 -0.61
CA PRO A 319 -13.24 -22.49 -0.59
C PRO A 319 -13.45 -23.67 0.36
N GLU A 320 -12.56 -24.66 0.29
CA GLU A 320 -12.60 -25.80 1.20
C GLU A 320 -12.51 -25.34 2.67
N LYS A 321 -13.54 -25.70 3.45
CA LYS A 321 -13.60 -25.38 4.87
C LYS A 321 -12.53 -26.16 5.65
N PRO A 322 -11.68 -25.50 6.46
CA PRO A 322 -10.75 -26.18 7.35
C PRO A 322 -11.49 -27.15 8.28
N SER A 323 -10.99 -28.38 8.40
CA SER A 323 -11.58 -29.37 9.31
C SER A 323 -11.33 -29.01 10.78
N GLU A 324 -12.24 -29.39 11.67
CA GLU A 324 -12.05 -29.17 13.12
C GLU A 324 -10.82 -29.90 13.67
N ALA A 325 -10.43 -31.02 13.07
CA ALA A 325 -9.21 -31.74 13.39
C ALA A 325 -7.96 -30.91 13.03
N LEU A 326 -7.93 -30.33 11.83
CA LEU A 326 -6.86 -29.43 11.40
C LEU A 326 -6.76 -28.21 12.32
N MET A 327 -7.89 -27.57 12.60
CA MET A 327 -7.95 -26.41 13.50
C MET A 327 -7.40 -26.74 14.89
N SER A 328 -7.79 -27.88 15.44
CA SER A 328 -7.33 -28.34 16.77
C SER A 328 -5.84 -28.64 16.79
N GLN A 329 -5.33 -29.31 15.75
CA GLN A 329 -3.90 -29.62 15.61
C GLN A 329 -3.06 -28.34 15.51
N MET A 330 -3.45 -27.41 14.63
CA MET A 330 -2.73 -26.16 14.42
C MET A 330 -2.75 -25.26 15.66
N ALA A 331 -3.89 -25.17 16.36
CA ALA A 331 -4.01 -24.40 17.59
C ALA A 331 -3.13 -24.99 18.71
N ALA A 332 -3.18 -26.31 18.92
CA ALA A 332 -2.37 -26.99 19.93
C ALA A 332 -0.87 -26.79 19.70
N ALA A 333 -0.40 -26.86 18.44
CA ALA A 333 0.99 -26.62 18.08
C ALA A 333 1.52 -25.22 18.42
N LYS A 334 0.62 -24.26 18.70
CA LYS A 334 0.93 -22.87 19.05
C LYS A 334 0.44 -22.47 20.44
N GLY A 335 -0.06 -23.42 21.25
CA GLY A 335 -0.59 -23.14 22.58
C GLY A 335 -1.85 -22.26 22.58
N LEU A 336 -2.67 -22.38 21.53
CA LEU A 336 -3.91 -21.62 21.34
C LEU A 336 -5.13 -22.47 21.68
N ASP A 337 -6.19 -21.81 22.16
CA ASP A 337 -7.52 -22.40 22.30
C ASP A 337 -8.09 -22.66 20.90
N ALA A 338 -8.46 -23.92 20.62
CA ALA A 338 -8.89 -24.32 19.29
C ALA A 338 -10.21 -23.65 18.86
N LYS A 339 -11.06 -23.17 19.78
CA LYS A 339 -12.36 -22.55 19.47
C LYS A 339 -12.25 -21.07 19.15
N THR A 340 -11.29 -20.38 19.74
CA THR A 340 -11.13 -18.92 19.64
C THR A 340 -9.85 -18.51 18.93
N GLY A 341 -8.87 -19.40 18.80
CA GLY A 341 -7.54 -19.09 18.30
C GLY A 341 -6.71 -18.22 19.25
N ARG A 342 -7.18 -17.95 20.48
CA ARG A 342 -6.48 -17.09 21.45
C ARG A 342 -5.52 -17.90 22.33
N PRO A 343 -4.48 -17.28 22.90
CA PRO A 343 -3.56 -17.97 23.81
C PRO A 343 -4.29 -18.62 25.00
N LEU A 344 -3.95 -19.88 25.32
CA LEU A 344 -4.57 -20.63 26.44
C LEU A 344 -4.21 -20.05 27.82
N ASN A 345 -3.07 -19.37 27.92
CA ASN A 345 -2.62 -18.71 29.12
C ASN A 345 -2.57 -17.21 28.81
N GLY A 346 -3.28 -16.37 29.57
CA GLY A 346 -3.24 -14.91 29.46
C GLY A 346 -1.90 -14.28 29.87
N LYS A 347 -0.77 -14.88 29.48
CA LYS A 347 0.58 -14.37 29.68
C LYS A 347 1.16 -13.98 28.33
N HIS A 348 1.01 -12.70 27.99
CA HIS A 348 1.98 -12.03 27.14
C HIS A 348 3.33 -12.06 27.87
N GLY A 349 4.28 -12.80 27.31
CA GLY A 349 5.69 -12.72 27.68
C GLY A 349 6.35 -11.58 26.93
#